data_AF-A0A8K0G6Z4-F1
#
_entry.id   AF-A0A8K0G6Z4-F1
#
_cell.length_a   1.000
_cell.length_b   1.000
_cell.length_c   1.000
_cell.angle_alpha   90.00
_cell.angle_beta   90.00
_cell.angle_gamma   90.00
#
_symmetry.space_group_name_H-M   'P 1'
#
loop_
_entity.id
_entity.type
_entity.pdbx_description
1 polymer ?
#
loop_
_entity_poly.entity_id
_entity_poly.type
_entity_poly.pdbx_seq_one_letter_code
_entity_poly.pdbx_strand_id
1 'polypeptide(L)'
;MKTEEYSQRVFLRRNPQISFKKPEATSLNRTKAFNQQEVALFYENLNKLLERYHFKQFRIFNTDKTGITTVQRPARMYAEKGVKRVTFATM
;
A
#
# COMPACT_ATOMS: atom_id res chain seq x y z
N MET A 1 -28.62 -8.67 -8.07
CA MET A 1 -28.25 -7.74 -6.98
C MET A 1 -28.88 -8.09 -5.62
N LYS A 2 -30.21 -8.18 -5.45
CA LYS A 2 -30.83 -8.50 -4.13
C LYS A 2 -30.48 -9.91 -3.57
N THR A 3 -30.27 -10.88 -4.45
CA THR A 3 -30.00 -12.29 -4.08
C THR A 3 -28.61 -12.50 -3.48
N GLU A 4 -27.60 -11.82 -4.01
CA GLU A 4 -26.21 -11.93 -3.53
C GLU A 4 -26.07 -11.30 -2.15
N GLU A 5 -26.62 -10.10 -1.93
CA GLU A 5 -26.61 -9.47 -0.60
C GLU A 5 -27.32 -10.32 0.46
N TYR A 6 -28.43 -10.98 0.10
CA TYR A 6 -29.14 -11.88 1.00
C TYR A 6 -28.27 -13.09 1.37
N SER A 7 -27.62 -13.72 0.38
CA SER A 7 -26.69 -14.83 0.60
C SER A 7 -25.53 -14.44 1.52
N GLN A 8 -24.94 -13.26 1.30
CA GLN A 8 -23.85 -12.72 2.15
C GLN A 8 -24.31 -12.53 3.60
N ARG A 9 -25.50 -11.99 3.82
CA ARG A 9 -26.06 -11.79 5.18
C ARG A 9 -26.28 -13.12 5.91
N VAL A 10 -26.83 -14.12 5.21
CA VAL A 10 -27.04 -15.45 5.79
C VAL A 10 -25.71 -16.12 6.14
N PHE A 11 -24.69 -15.98 5.28
CA PHE A 11 -23.35 -16.51 5.52
C PHE A 11 -22.67 -15.88 6.73
N LEU A 12 -22.71 -14.54 6.85
CA LEU A 12 -22.14 -13.82 8.00
C LEU A 12 -22.87 -14.13 9.31
N ARG A 13 -24.18 -14.41 9.28
CA ARG A 13 -24.93 -14.84 10.46
C ARG A 13 -24.47 -16.20 10.99
N ARG A 14 -24.10 -17.12 10.09
CA ARG A 14 -23.58 -18.45 10.45
C ARG A 14 -22.11 -18.41 10.91
N ASN A 15 -21.36 -17.39 10.50
CA ASN A 15 -19.94 -17.24 10.78
C ASN A 15 -19.65 -15.91 11.50
N PRO A 16 -19.96 -15.79 12.80
CA PRO A 16 -19.85 -14.53 13.53
C PRO A 16 -18.40 -14.02 13.68
N GLN A 17 -17.41 -14.88 13.43
CA GLN A 17 -15.99 -14.55 13.43
C GLN A 17 -15.50 -13.90 12.13
N ILE A 18 -16.36 -13.78 11.11
CA ILE A 18 -16.00 -13.21 9.80
C ILE A 18 -16.73 -11.87 9.63
N SER A 19 -16.08 -10.93 8.95
CA SER A 19 -16.60 -9.62 8.61
C SER A 19 -16.31 -9.28 7.15
N PHE A 20 -17.15 -8.45 6.54
CA PHE A 20 -16.95 -7.98 5.18
C PHE A 20 -16.29 -6.61 5.20
N LYS A 21 -15.04 -6.52 4.74
CA LYS A 21 -14.20 -5.31 4.85
C LYS A 21 -13.66 -4.86 3.50
N LYS A 22 -13.46 -3.55 3.37
CA LYS A 22 -12.65 -2.99 2.29
C LYS A 22 -11.21 -2.89 2.78
N PRO A 23 -10.25 -3.58 2.16
CA PRO A 23 -8.87 -3.51 2.59
C PRO A 23 -8.24 -2.17 2.19
N GLU A 24 -7.20 -1.79 2.93
CA GLU A 24 -6.33 -0.67 2.61
C GLU A 24 -5.42 -1.07 1.46
N ALA A 25 -5.34 -0.20 0.45
CA ALA A 25 -4.52 -0.44 -0.71
C ALA A 25 -3.06 -0.07 -0.39
N THR A 26 -2.17 -1.06 -0.43
CA THR A 26 -0.77 -0.90 -0.01
C THR A 26 0.15 -1.32 -1.15
N SER A 27 1.03 -0.40 -1.58
CA SER A 27 2.04 -0.71 -2.60
C SER A 27 3.08 -1.70 -2.04
N LEU A 28 3.21 -2.85 -2.69
CA LEU A 28 4.24 -3.84 -2.41
C LEU A 28 5.64 -3.25 -2.57
N ASN A 29 5.85 -2.45 -3.61
CA ASN A 29 7.12 -1.77 -3.86
C ASN A 29 7.47 -0.85 -2.69
N ARG A 30 6.49 -0.12 -2.13
CA ARG A 30 6.70 0.67 -0.92
C ARG A 30 7.06 -0.21 0.27
N THR A 31 6.31 -1.28 0.52
CA THR A 31 6.61 -2.18 1.66
C THR A 31 8.00 -2.81 1.55
N LYS A 32 8.43 -3.18 0.34
CA LYS A 32 9.76 -3.76 0.10
C LYS A 32 10.88 -2.73 0.20
N ALA A 33 10.68 -1.52 -0.34
CA ALA A 33 11.71 -0.47 -0.38
C ALA A 33 11.93 0.22 0.98
N PHE A 34 10.96 0.18 1.88
CA PHE A 34 11.08 0.77 3.23
C PHE A 34 11.73 -0.22 4.22
N ASN A 35 12.97 -0.63 3.93
CA ASN A 35 13.80 -1.39 4.86
C ASN A 35 15.19 -0.73 5.03
N GLN A 36 15.90 -1.06 6.10
CA GLN A 36 17.17 -0.40 6.45
C GLN A 36 18.22 -0.50 5.34
N GLN A 37 18.31 -1.64 4.65
CA GLN A 37 19.31 -1.87 3.60
C GLN A 37 19.01 -1.05 2.35
N GLU A 38 17.76 -1.07 1.89
CA GLU A 38 17.33 -0.30 0.71
C GLU A 38 17.42 1.21 0.96
N VAL A 39 17.04 1.66 2.16
CA VAL A 39 17.17 3.07 2.55
C VAL A 39 18.64 3.49 2.61
N ALA A 40 19.52 2.65 3.18
CA ALA A 40 20.95 2.92 3.22
C ALA A 40 21.54 3.01 1.80
N LEU A 41 21.21 2.06 0.92
CA LEU A 41 21.66 2.04 -0.47
C LEU A 41 21.18 3.28 -1.23
N PHE A 42 19.94 3.72 -1.00
CA PHE A 42 19.41 4.95 -1.59
C PHE A 42 20.27 6.17 -1.23
N TYR A 43 20.56 6.37 0.07
CA TYR A 43 21.35 7.52 0.51
C TYR A 43 22.82 7.43 0.10
N GLU A 44 23.39 6.23 0.05
CA GLU A 44 24.74 6.02 -0.47
C GLU A 44 24.85 6.45 -1.94
N ASN A 45 23.90 6.02 -2.77
CA ASN A 45 23.85 6.40 -4.18
C ASN A 45 23.59 7.91 -4.36
N LEU A 46 22.71 8.50 -3.53
CA LEU A 46 22.46 9.93 -3.54
C LEU A 46 23.72 10.73 -3.21
N ASN A 47 24.47 10.32 -2.17
CA ASN A 47 25.73 10.98 -1.80
C ASN A 47 26.77 10.91 -2.92
N LYS A 48 26.96 9.73 -3.55
CA LYS A 48 27.86 9.57 -4.70
C LYS A 48 27.51 10.53 -5.85
N LEU A 49 26.21 10.72 -6.12
CA LEU A 49 25.76 11.65 -7.16
C LEU A 49 25.95 13.11 -6.75
N LEU A 50 25.68 13.47 -5.48
CA LEU A 50 25.89 14.83 -4.97
C LEU A 50 27.37 15.23 -5.01
N GLU A 51 28.27 14.33 -4.65
CA GLU A 51 29.71 14.55 -4.72
C GLU A 51 30.22 14.64 -6.17
N ARG A 52 29.68 13.81 -7.06
CA ARG A 52 30.13 13.79 -8.47
C ARG A 52 29.69 15.02 -9.26
N TYR A 53 28.46 15.49 -9.05
CA TYR A 53 27.84 16.51 -9.90
C TYR A 53 27.64 17.86 -9.19
N HIS A 54 27.82 17.93 -7.88
CA HIS A 54 27.68 19.15 -7.08
C HIS A 54 26.40 19.94 -7.42
N PHE A 55 25.26 19.24 -7.45
CA PHE A 55 23.98 19.86 -7.77
C PHE A 55 23.71 21.04 -6.84
N LYS A 56 23.40 22.20 -7.43
CA LYS A 56 22.92 23.34 -6.63
C LYS A 56 21.55 22.99 -6.05
N GLN A 57 21.28 23.42 -4.83
CA GLN A 57 20.07 23.09 -4.07
C GLN A 57 18.77 23.32 -4.86
N PHE A 58 18.71 24.40 -5.67
CA PHE A 58 17.54 24.73 -6.49
C PHE A 58 17.32 23.83 -7.72
N ARG A 59 18.23 22.87 -7.98
CA ARG A 59 18.10 21.87 -9.06
C ARG A 59 17.69 20.49 -8.55
N ILE A 60 17.46 20.35 -7.23
CA ILE A 60 17.01 19.11 -6.62
C ILE A 60 15.49 19.22 -6.41
N PHE A 61 14.74 18.35 -7.07
CA PHE A 61 13.28 18.31 -7.00
C PHE A 61 12.83 17.04 -6.29
N ASN A 62 11.88 17.15 -5.37
CA ASN A 62 11.20 15.99 -4.82
C ASN A 62 10.04 15.60 -5.76
N THR A 63 10.11 14.39 -6.31
CA THR A 63 9.13 13.88 -7.29
C THR A 63 7.96 13.15 -6.62
N ASP A 64 7.93 13.07 -5.29
CA ASP A 64 6.90 12.39 -4.50
C ASP A 64 5.46 12.91 -4.70
N LYS A 65 5.29 14.12 -5.24
CA LYS A 65 3.99 14.78 -5.48
C LYS A 65 3.37 14.52 -6.84
N THR A 66 3.94 13.67 -7.69
CA THR A 66 3.42 13.45 -9.06
C THR A 66 2.03 12.80 -9.15
N GLY A 67 1.41 12.40 -8.03
CA GLY A 67 -0.03 12.02 -8.00
C GLY A 67 -0.38 10.74 -8.78
N ILE A 68 0.58 10.14 -9.49
CA ILE A 68 0.45 8.88 -10.19
C ILE A 68 0.55 7.77 -9.14
N THR A 69 -0.60 7.31 -8.67
CA THR A 69 -0.65 6.15 -7.78
C THR A 69 -0.61 4.87 -8.62
N THR A 70 0.35 3.99 -8.35
CA THR A 70 0.32 2.61 -8.88
C THR A 70 -0.62 1.71 -8.07
N VAL A 71 -1.19 2.25 -6.99
CA VAL A 71 -2.00 1.51 -6.03
C VAL A 71 -3.43 1.33 -6.55
N GLN A 72 -3.75 0.10 -6.95
CA GLN A 72 -5.10 -0.30 -7.38
C GLN A 72 -6.11 -0.20 -6.22
N ARG A 73 -7.36 0.16 -6.52
CA ARG A 73 -8.44 0.22 -5.52
C ARG A 73 -8.99 -1.19 -5.26
N PRO A 74 -8.85 -1.74 -4.06
CA PRO A 74 -9.27 -3.11 -3.82
C PRO A 74 -10.79 -3.22 -3.65
N ALA A 75 -11.31 -4.36 -4.08
CA ALA A 75 -12.67 -4.79 -3.82
C ALA A 75 -12.84 -5.19 -2.33
N ARG A 76 -14.09 -5.25 -1.87
CA ARG A 76 -14.40 -5.75 -0.53
C ARG A 76 -14.16 -7.26 -0.46
N MET A 77 -13.68 -7.74 0.68
CA MET A 77 -13.42 -9.16 0.91
C MET A 77 -13.80 -9.57 2.34
N TYR A 78 -13.93 -10.88 2.54
CA TYR A 78 -14.14 -11.46 3.87
C TYR A 78 -12.82 -11.49 4.64
N ALA A 79 -12.86 -11.02 5.88
CA ALA A 79 -11.72 -11.01 6.79
C ALA A 79 -12.19 -11.34 8.22
N GLU A 80 -11.28 -11.83 9.05
CA GLU A 80 -11.56 -12.12 10.45
C GLU A 80 -12.05 -10.86 11.19
N LYS A 81 -13.08 -11.04 12.01
CA LYS A 81 -13.69 -9.99 12.81
C LYS A 81 -12.76 -9.64 13.96
N GLY A 82 -12.52 -8.34 14.16
CA GLY A 82 -11.57 -7.83 15.16
C GLY A 82 -10.21 -7.43 14.59
N VAL A 83 -9.86 -7.85 13.37
CA VAL A 83 -8.63 -7.40 12.70
C VAL A 83 -8.67 -5.89 12.47
N LYS A 84 -7.72 -5.15 13.03
CA LYS A 84 -7.67 -3.67 12.95
C LYS A 84 -7.47 -3.16 11.52
N ARG A 85 -6.58 -3.78 10.76
CA ARG A 85 -6.28 -3.40 9.37
C ARG A 85 -6.16 -4.62 8.49
N VAL A 86 -6.79 -4.56 7.33
CA VAL A 86 -6.71 -5.59 6.30
C VAL A 86 -6.06 -4.93 5.10
N THR A 87 -4.93 -5.45 4.63
CA THR A 87 -4.16 -4.84 3.54
C THR A 87 -4.35 -5.61 2.25
N PHE A 88 -4.44 -4.91 1.13
CA PHE A 88 -4.37 -5.46 -0.20
C PHE A 88 -3.08 -4.99 -0.86
N ALA A 89 -2.19 -5.94 -1.10
CA ALA A 89 -0.92 -5.74 -1.74
C ALA A 89 -1.13 -5.47 -3.24
N THR A 90 -0.77 -4.29 -3.70
CA THR A 90 -0.78 -3.92 -5.12
C THR A 90 0.65 -3.85 -5.63
N MET A 91 0.89 -4.29 -6.86
CA MET A 91 2.19 -4.12 -7.53
C MET A 91 2.51 -2.62 -7.72
#